data_AF-A0A7C6PFQ2-F1
#
_entry.id   AF-A0A7C6PFQ2-F1
#
_cell.length_a   1.000
_cell.length_b   1.000
_cell.length_c   1.000
_cell.angle_alpha   90.00
_cell.angle_beta   90.00
_cell.angle_gamma   90.00
#
_symmetry.space_group_name_H-M   'P 1'
#
loop_
_entity.id
_entity.type
_entity.pdbx_description
1 polymer ?
#
loop_
_entity_poly.entity_id
_entity_poly.type
_entity_poly.pdbx_seq_one_letter_code
_entity_poly.pdbx_strand_id
1 'polypeptide(L)'
;MNTPVITDQTPKPALAIVERYEGAVNYLYPLLLNMSHKHRVLRDSMIAALFEQYRLFYEAAKSSQVSRVYVADAGLARIKELLRFMADPARKLVSRRQYEVASIHLAETGAMLGGWIRHVQKR
;
A
#
# COMPACT_ATOMS: atom_id res chain seq x y z
N MET A 1 -3.07 31.48 -17.85
CA MET A 1 -2.87 31.30 -16.40
C MET A 1 -1.80 30.24 -16.23
N ASN A 2 -0.59 30.61 -15.81
CA ASN A 2 0.44 29.63 -15.46
C ASN A 2 0.12 29.08 -14.08
N THR A 3 -0.43 27.87 -14.02
CA THR A 3 -0.60 27.13 -12.77
C THR A 3 0.79 26.96 -12.15
N PRO A 4 1.02 27.36 -10.89
CA PRO A 4 2.28 27.08 -10.24
C PRO A 4 2.46 25.57 -10.19
N VAL A 5 3.52 25.07 -10.82
CA VAL A 5 3.99 23.70 -10.59
C VAL A 5 4.36 23.64 -9.12
N ILE A 6 3.48 23.06 -8.31
CA ILE A 6 3.80 22.74 -6.92
C ILE A 6 5.01 21.80 -7.02
N THR A 7 6.18 22.33 -6.70
CA THR A 7 7.40 21.52 -6.63
C THR A 7 7.20 20.58 -5.45
N ASP A 8 6.88 19.33 -5.76
CA ASP A 8 6.72 18.31 -4.73
C ASP A 8 8.07 18.14 -4.03
N GLN A 9 8.16 18.65 -2.79
CA GLN A 9 9.35 18.52 -1.94
C GLN A 9 9.51 17.09 -1.39
N THR A 10 8.66 16.15 -1.81
CA THR A 10 8.75 14.76 -1.38
C THR A 10 10.09 14.14 -1.81
N PRO A 11 10.82 13.48 -0.90
CA PRO A 11 12.06 12.78 -1.23
C PRO A 11 11.90 11.83 -2.42
N LYS A 12 12.83 11.85 -3.37
CA LYS A 12 12.84 10.93 -4.54
C LYS A 12 12.60 9.44 -4.20
N PRO A 13 13.16 8.88 -3.11
CA PRO A 13 12.87 7.49 -2.71
C PRO A 13 11.41 7.26 -2.31
N ALA A 14 10.76 8.27 -1.73
CA ALA A 14 9.36 8.20 -1.36
C ALA A 14 8.42 8.28 -2.56
N LEU A 15 8.78 9.07 -3.58
CA LEU A 15 8.07 9.06 -4.87
C LEU A 15 8.13 7.68 -5.53
N ALA A 16 9.31 7.05 -5.56
CA ALA A 16 9.48 5.75 -6.18
C ALA A 16 8.68 4.61 -5.49
N ILE A 17 8.63 4.59 -4.15
CA ILE A 17 7.83 3.57 -3.44
C ILE A 17 6.33 3.81 -3.61
N VAL A 18 5.89 5.06 -3.67
CA VAL A 18 4.49 5.43 -3.94
C VAL A 18 4.09 4.98 -5.35
N GLU A 19 4.89 5.28 -6.37
CA GLU A 19 4.67 4.82 -7.75
C GLU A 19 4.62 3.28 -7.84
N ARG A 20 5.50 2.57 -7.13
CA ARG A 20 5.44 1.10 -7.06
C ARG A 20 4.14 0.61 -6.40
N TYR A 21 3.73 1.29 -5.33
CA TYR A 21 2.53 0.94 -4.58
C TYR A 21 1.23 1.20 -5.36
N GLU A 22 1.21 2.21 -6.24
CA GLU A 22 0.08 2.46 -7.15
C GLU A 22 -0.28 1.24 -7.99
N GLY A 23 0.68 0.39 -8.35
CA GLY A 23 0.42 -0.88 -9.02
C GLY A 23 -0.52 -1.79 -8.21
N ALA A 24 -0.33 -1.87 -6.88
CA ALA A 24 -1.22 -2.64 -6.01
C ALA A 24 -2.61 -2.01 -5.92
N VAL A 25 -2.68 -0.68 -5.80
CA VAL A 25 -3.95 0.05 -5.67
C VAL A 25 -4.77 -0.03 -6.95
N ASN A 26 -4.15 0.20 -8.12
CA ASN A 26 -4.78 0.11 -9.43
C ASN A 26 -5.31 -1.30 -9.71
N TYR A 27 -4.63 -2.33 -9.20
CA TYR A 27 -5.09 -3.70 -9.34
C TYR A 27 -6.25 -4.04 -8.38
N LEU A 28 -6.12 -3.66 -7.10
CA LEU A 28 -7.06 -4.05 -6.05
C LEU A 28 -8.34 -3.22 -6.04
N TYR A 29 -8.27 -1.93 -6.35
CA TYR A 29 -9.41 -1.03 -6.23
C TYR A 29 -10.61 -1.45 -7.10
N PRO A 30 -10.45 -1.76 -8.41
CA PRO A 30 -11.57 -2.26 -9.22
C PRO A 30 -12.14 -3.59 -8.72
N LEU A 31 -11.30 -4.48 -8.16
CA LEU A 31 -11.76 -5.75 -7.59
C LEU A 31 -12.64 -5.51 -6.35
N LEU A 32 -12.27 -4.54 -5.52
CA LEU A 32 -13.00 -4.17 -4.32
C LEU A 32 -14.34 -3.51 -4.65
N LEU A 33 -14.41 -2.67 -5.68
CA LEU A 33 -15.66 -2.03 -6.11
C LEU A 33 -16.70 -3.03 -6.61
N ASN A 34 -16.25 -4.12 -7.24
CA ASN A 34 -17.12 -5.20 -7.73
C ASN A 34 -17.55 -6.19 -6.63
N MET A 35 -17.13 -5.99 -5.38
CA MET A 35 -17.47 -6.89 -4.28
C MET A 35 -18.92 -6.73 -3.83
N SER A 36 -19.58 -7.85 -3.52
CA SER A 36 -20.95 -7.86 -2.99
C SER A 36 -21.10 -6.98 -1.74
N HIS A 37 -22.22 -6.26 -1.64
CA HIS A 37 -22.58 -5.41 -0.49
C HIS A 37 -22.57 -6.17 0.86
N LYS A 38 -22.75 -7.49 0.87
CA LYS A 38 -22.67 -8.33 2.08
C LYS A 38 -21.30 -8.25 2.78
N HIS A 39 -20.25 -7.89 2.03
CA HIS A 39 -18.88 -7.77 2.54
C HIS A 39 -18.43 -6.32 2.65
N ARG A 40 -19.36 -5.36 2.64
CA ARG A 40 -19.07 -3.92 2.67
C ARG A 40 -18.08 -3.53 3.75
N VAL A 41 -18.21 -4.04 4.98
CA VAL A 41 -17.29 -3.70 6.08
C VAL A 41 -15.84 -4.08 5.74
N LEU A 42 -15.64 -5.28 5.20
CA LEU A 42 -14.32 -5.75 4.78
C LEU A 42 -13.79 -4.94 3.59
N ARG A 43 -14.63 -4.71 2.58
CA ARG A 43 -14.31 -3.90 1.40
C ARG A 43 -13.85 -2.49 1.81
N ASP A 44 -14.65 -1.81 2.62
CA ASP A 44 -14.39 -0.44 3.06
C ASP A 44 -13.13 -0.40 3.94
N SER A 45 -12.89 -1.44 4.75
CA SER A 45 -11.66 -1.57 5.55
C SER A 45 -10.41 -1.73 4.68
N MET A 46 -10.49 -2.51 3.59
CA MET A 46 -9.39 -2.68 2.65
C MET A 46 -9.15 -1.40 1.86
N ILE A 47 -10.19 -0.73 1.35
CA ILE A 47 -10.06 0.55 0.63
C ILE A 47 -9.44 1.61 1.55
N ALA A 48 -9.92 1.72 2.80
CA ALA A 48 -9.34 2.63 3.77
C ALA A 48 -7.87 2.33 4.03
N ALA A 49 -7.50 1.05 4.22
CA ALA A 49 -6.11 0.65 4.39
C ALA A 49 -5.24 0.99 3.16
N LEU A 50 -5.78 0.82 1.94
CA LEU A 50 -5.07 1.17 0.71
C LEU A 50 -4.75 2.68 0.65
N PHE A 51 -5.73 3.54 0.94
CA PHE A 51 -5.51 4.98 0.87
C PHE A 51 -4.69 5.52 2.04
N GLU A 52 -4.88 4.96 3.23
CA GLU A 52 -4.09 5.29 4.40
C GLU A 52 -2.60 5.01 4.18
N GLN A 53 -2.25 3.96 3.44
CA GLN A 53 -0.87 3.62 3.16
C GLN A 53 -0.10 4.72 2.41
N TYR A 54 -0.76 5.47 1.50
CA TYR A 54 -0.13 6.64 0.88
C TYR A 54 0.27 7.67 1.93
N ARG A 55 -0.64 7.99 2.86
CA ARG A 55 -0.37 8.93 3.96
C ARG A 55 0.85 8.46 4.77
N LEU A 56 0.91 7.17 5.11
CA LEU A 56 2.02 6.60 5.87
C LEU A 56 3.36 6.71 5.13
N PHE A 57 3.39 6.49 3.82
CA PHE A 57 4.61 6.68 3.03
C PHE A 57 5.06 8.14 3.03
N TYR A 58 4.15 9.09 2.83
CA TYR A 58 4.50 10.52 2.85
C TYR A 58 4.96 10.98 4.24
N GLU A 59 4.35 10.49 5.31
CA GLU A 59 4.79 10.80 6.67
C GLU A 59 6.16 10.21 6.98
N ALA A 60 6.41 8.97 6.58
CA ALA A 60 7.73 8.36 6.67
C ALA A 60 8.77 9.10 5.83
N ALA A 61 8.38 9.68 4.69
CA ALA A 61 9.26 10.45 3.82
C ALA A 61 9.70 11.77 4.45
N LYS A 62 8.72 12.50 5.00
CA LYS A 62 8.95 13.80 5.64
C LYS A 62 9.59 13.67 7.02
N SER A 63 9.45 12.51 7.65
CA SER A 63 10.05 12.19 8.93
C SER A 63 11.45 11.59 8.74
N SER A 64 12.48 12.16 9.37
CA SER A 64 13.79 11.50 9.48
C SER A 64 13.81 10.36 10.53
N GLN A 65 12.65 9.97 11.06
CA GLN A 65 12.53 8.97 12.13
C GLN A 65 12.22 7.58 11.57
N VAL A 66 13.06 6.61 11.94
CA VAL A 66 12.89 5.18 11.58
C VAL A 66 11.54 4.61 12.02
N SER A 67 11.01 5.08 13.15
CA SER A 67 9.69 4.67 13.68
C SER A 67 8.56 4.88 12.68
N ARG A 68 8.58 5.96 11.89
CA ARG A 68 7.56 6.24 10.88
C ARG A 68 7.63 5.30 9.69
N VAL A 69 8.84 4.87 9.31
CA VAL A 69 9.05 3.84 8.29
C VAL A 69 8.48 2.49 8.75
N TYR A 70 8.64 2.14 10.03
CA TYR A 70 8.03 0.95 10.61
C TYR A 70 6.49 1.03 10.67
N VAL A 71 5.91 2.20 10.92
CA VAL A 71 4.46 2.38 10.85
C VAL A 71 3.96 2.13 9.42
N ALA A 72 4.67 2.62 8.40
CA ALA A 72 4.35 2.32 7.01
C ALA A 72 4.47 0.81 6.70
N ASP A 73 5.43 0.10 7.30
CA ASP A 73 5.59 -1.35 7.12
C ASP A 73 4.43 -2.13 7.75
N ALA A 74 4.01 -1.72 8.96
CA ALA A 74 2.83 -2.26 9.61
C ALA A 74 1.53 -2.03 8.79
N GLY A 75 1.40 -0.85 8.16
CA GLY A 75 0.29 -0.58 7.24
C GLY A 75 0.26 -1.52 6.03
N LEU A 76 1.43 -1.78 5.43
CA LEU A 76 1.54 -2.72 4.32
C LEU A 76 1.27 -4.16 4.76
N ALA A 77 1.68 -4.55 5.97
CA ALA A 77 1.36 -5.85 6.56
C ALA A 77 -0.15 -6.02 6.75
N ARG A 78 -0.85 -4.99 7.25
CA ARG A 78 -2.33 -4.98 7.37
C ARG A 78 -3.01 -5.23 6.02
N ILE A 79 -2.54 -4.60 4.96
CA ILE A 79 -3.09 -4.82 3.60
C ILE A 79 -2.92 -6.28 3.16
N LYS A 80 -1.74 -6.88 3.39
CA LYS A 80 -1.46 -8.29 3.07
C LYS A 80 -2.36 -9.24 3.88
N GLU A 81 -2.61 -8.93 5.15
CA GLU A 81 -3.50 -9.72 6.01
C GLU A 81 -4.94 -9.69 5.53
N LEU A 82 -5.47 -8.51 5.19
CA LEU A 82 -6.80 -8.37 4.61
C LEU A 82 -6.92 -9.12 3.28
N LEU A 83 -5.92 -9.00 2.40
CA LEU A 83 -5.87 -9.73 1.14
C LEU A 83 -5.87 -11.25 1.35
N ARG A 84 -5.07 -11.75 2.30
CA ARG A 84 -5.04 -13.18 2.67
C ARG A 84 -6.39 -13.64 3.22
N PHE A 85 -7.03 -12.81 4.05
CA PHE A 85 -8.35 -13.10 4.56
C PHE A 85 -9.36 -13.21 3.41
N MET A 86 -9.31 -12.32 2.42
CA MET A 86 -10.22 -12.33 1.27
C MET A 86 -10.01 -13.54 0.33
N ALA A 87 -8.77 -14.02 0.20
CA ALA A 87 -8.40 -15.13 -0.69
C ALA A 87 -8.60 -16.53 -0.08
N ASP A 88 -8.97 -16.61 1.19
CA ASP A 88 -9.18 -17.86 1.90
C ASP A 88 -10.20 -18.78 1.18
N PRO A 89 -9.91 -20.09 1.02
CA PRO A 89 -10.79 -21.02 0.34
C PRO A 89 -12.20 -21.13 0.90
N ALA A 90 -12.43 -20.79 2.17
CA ALA A 90 -13.76 -20.79 2.78
C ALA A 90 -14.60 -19.57 2.34
N ARG A 91 -13.96 -18.45 1.97
CA ARG A 91 -14.64 -17.18 1.65
C ARG A 91 -14.63 -16.87 0.15
N LYS A 92 -13.53 -17.21 -0.54
CA LYS A 92 -13.35 -17.07 -2.01
C LYS A 92 -13.74 -15.69 -2.55
N LEU A 93 -13.47 -14.62 -1.79
CA LEU A 93 -13.80 -13.25 -2.22
C LEU A 93 -12.83 -12.73 -3.27
N VAL A 94 -11.62 -13.29 -3.29
CA VAL A 94 -10.58 -13.03 -4.26
C VAL A 94 -10.12 -14.37 -4.82
N SER A 95 -10.01 -14.48 -6.14
CA SER A 95 -9.53 -15.71 -6.78
C SER A 95 -8.04 -15.92 -6.50
N ARG A 96 -7.57 -17.16 -6.63
CA ARG A 96 -6.14 -17.48 -6.49
C ARG A 96 -5.26 -16.59 -7.39
N ARG A 97 -5.66 -16.41 -8.66
CA ARG A 97 -4.90 -15.60 -9.61
C ARG A 97 -4.88 -14.13 -9.18
N GLN A 98 -6.00 -13.60 -8.69
CA GLN A 98 -6.06 -12.23 -8.19
C GLN A 98 -5.20 -12.04 -6.95
N TYR A 99 -5.21 -13.01 -6.04
CA TYR A 99 -4.34 -13.01 -4.86
C TYR A 99 -2.85 -13.00 -5.25
N GLU A 100 -2.45 -13.85 -6.20
CA GLU A 100 -1.07 -13.93 -6.69
C GLU A 100 -0.60 -12.59 -7.28
N VAL A 101 -1.39 -12.00 -8.19
CA VAL A 101 -1.02 -10.72 -8.84
C VAL A 101 -0.95 -9.58 -7.82
N ALA A 102 -1.95 -9.46 -6.94
CA ALA A 102 -1.93 -8.44 -5.89
C ALA A 102 -0.74 -8.63 -4.92
N SER A 103 -0.41 -9.87 -4.58
CA SER A 103 0.70 -10.19 -3.69
C SER A 103 2.06 -9.79 -4.29
N ILE A 104 2.23 -9.92 -5.61
CA ILE A 104 3.46 -9.49 -6.30
C ILE A 104 3.66 -7.98 -6.11
N HIS A 105 2.65 -7.16 -6.41
CA HIS A 105 2.75 -5.71 -6.23
C HIS A 105 3.08 -5.31 -4.78
N LEU A 106 2.43 -5.96 -3.80
CA LEU A 106 2.67 -5.70 -2.38
C LEU A 106 4.05 -6.19 -1.92
N ALA A 107 4.57 -7.27 -2.50
CA ALA A 107 5.91 -7.79 -2.20
C ALA A 107 7.01 -6.87 -2.73
N GLU A 108 6.87 -6.37 -3.96
CA GLU A 108 7.80 -5.40 -4.55
C GLU A 108 7.84 -4.10 -3.72
N THR A 109 6.66 -3.59 -3.35
CA THR A 109 6.54 -2.42 -2.46
C THR A 109 7.23 -2.67 -1.11
N GLY A 110 7.01 -3.85 -0.52
CA GLY A 110 7.62 -4.24 0.75
C GLY A 110 9.14 -4.38 0.66
N ALA A 111 9.68 -4.85 -0.47
CA ALA A 111 11.13 -4.93 -0.69
C ALA A 111 11.77 -3.53 -0.72
N MET A 112 11.11 -2.56 -1.39
CA MET A 112 11.54 -1.16 -1.38
C MET A 112 11.52 -0.56 0.03
N LEU A 113 10.45 -0.83 0.79
CA LEU A 113 10.32 -0.36 2.16
C LEU A 113 11.39 -0.95 3.08
N GLY A 114 11.67 -2.25 2.96
CA GLY A 114 12.75 -2.90 3.71
C GLY A 114 14.13 -2.33 3.37
N GLY A 115 14.36 -1.98 2.10
CA GLY A 115 15.56 -1.23 1.68
C GLY A 115 15.65 0.13 2.35
N TRP A 116 14.53 0.85 2.43
CA TRP A 116 14.45 2.15 3.07
C TRP A 116 14.70 2.07 4.59
N ILE A 117 14.12 1.09 5.30
CA ILE A 117 14.40 0.86 6.73
C ILE A 117 15.90 0.70 6.97
N ARG A 118 16.57 -0.17 6.21
CA ARG A 118 18.03 -0.40 6.34
C ARG A 118 18.85 0.86 6.05
N HIS A 119 18.39 1.70 5.12
CA HIS A 119 19.06 2.96 4.80
C HIS A 119 18.94 3.98 5.92
N VAL A 120 17.75 4.11 6.53
CA VAL A 120 17.51 5.03 7.64
C VAL A 120 18.23 4.57 8.91
N GLN A 121 18.32 3.26 9.17
CA GLN A 121 19.05 2.72 10.32
C GLN A 121 20.57 2.95 10.27
N LYS A 122 21.14 3.15 9.08
CA LYS A 122 22.58 3.39 8.90
C LYS A 122 22.97 4.86 9.05
N ARG A 123 22.00 5.78 9.08
CA ARG A 123 22.21 7.21 9.27
C ARG A 123 22.15 7.56 10.74
#